data_AF-A0A7V9ZU39-F1
#
_entry.id   AF-A0A7V9ZU39-F1
#
_cell.length_a   1.000
_cell.length_b   1.000
_cell.length_c   1.000
_cell.angle_alpha   90.00
_cell.angle_beta   90.00
_cell.angle_gamma   90.00
#
_symmetry.space_group_name_H-M   'P 1'
#
loop_
_entity.id
_entity.type
_entity.pdbx_description
1 polymer ?
#
loop_
_entity_poly.entity_id
_entity_poly.type
_entity_poly.pdbx_seq_one_letter_code
_entity_poly.pdbx_strand_id
1 'polypeptide(L)'
;NQGAWEDFEAYLRTLAQSGQEIYIISGVYGNIGTIAQGRIVVPHSTWKVALVLPNGTNDLQRITKGTRTIGIIVPNFPPLNINATWRQYRVSVNEVENLTGYNFFSNVPKITQEMIERRKDRL
;
A
#
# COMPACT_ATOMS: atom_id res chain seq x y z
N ASN A 1 -15.42 0.44 6.75
CA ASN A 1 -14.22 0.84 5.99
C ASN A 1 -14.38 2.29 5.57
N GLN A 2 -14.08 3.23 6.48
CA GLN A 2 -14.24 4.68 6.32
C GLN A 2 -12.97 5.37 6.83
N GLY A 3 -12.81 6.67 6.59
CA GLY A 3 -11.61 7.42 6.98
C GLY A 3 -10.41 7.07 6.10
N ALA A 4 -9.23 6.94 6.70
CA ALA A 4 -7.96 6.79 5.99
C ALA A 4 -7.93 5.70 4.89
N TRP A 5 -8.59 4.55 5.08
CA TRP A 5 -8.57 3.52 4.05
C TRP A 5 -9.35 3.93 2.78
N GLU A 6 -10.54 4.50 2.98
CA GLU A 6 -11.38 4.97 1.87
C GLU A 6 -10.76 6.20 1.20
N ASP A 7 -10.21 7.13 1.99
CA ASP A 7 -9.48 8.31 1.49
C ASP A 7 -8.30 7.90 0.59
N PHE A 8 -7.58 6.82 0.95
CA PHE A 8 -6.52 6.30 0.08
C PHE A 8 -7.06 5.66 -1.19
N GLU A 9 -8.16 4.88 -1.12
CA GLU A 9 -8.79 4.29 -2.31
C GLU A 9 -9.33 5.35 -3.27
N ALA A 10 -9.93 6.41 -2.74
CA ALA A 10 -10.36 7.57 -3.50
C ALA A 10 -9.15 8.25 -4.17
N TYR A 11 -8.06 8.45 -3.44
CA TYR A 11 -6.83 9.03 -3.99
C TYR A 11 -6.21 8.18 -5.12
N LEU A 12 -6.14 6.86 -4.97
CA LEU A 12 -5.65 5.99 -6.05
C LEU A 12 -6.60 6.07 -7.26
N ARG A 13 -7.91 6.21 -7.05
CA ARG A 13 -8.87 6.39 -8.14
C ARG A 13 -8.66 7.70 -8.90
N THR A 14 -8.32 8.80 -8.21
CA THR A 14 -8.05 10.08 -8.91
C THR A 14 -6.80 10.00 -9.77
N LEU A 15 -5.75 9.29 -9.32
CA LEU A 15 -4.56 9.02 -10.14
C LEU A 15 -4.90 8.21 -11.40
N ALA A 16 -5.72 7.16 -11.26
CA ALA A 16 -6.15 6.36 -12.41
C ALA A 16 -6.97 7.19 -13.41
N GLN A 17 -7.91 7.99 -12.90
CA GLN A 17 -8.70 8.92 -13.71
C GLN A 17 -7.86 10.00 -14.39
N SER A 18 -6.72 10.39 -13.82
CA SER A 18 -5.76 11.30 -14.45
C SER A 18 -4.82 10.61 -15.46
N GLY A 19 -5.16 9.41 -15.92
CA GLY A 19 -4.41 8.69 -16.95
C GLY A 19 -3.16 7.94 -16.43
N GLN A 20 -3.08 7.69 -15.12
CA GLN A 20 -2.06 6.77 -14.58
C GLN A 20 -2.56 5.32 -14.63
N GLU A 21 -1.61 4.40 -14.62
CA GLU A 21 -1.80 2.98 -14.38
C GLU A 21 -1.22 2.63 -13.00
N ILE A 22 -1.95 1.84 -12.22
CA ILE A 22 -1.63 1.58 -10.81
C ILE A 22 -1.68 0.09 -10.52
N TYR A 23 -0.58 -0.45 -10.01
CA TYR A 23 -0.51 -1.82 -9.51
C TYR A 23 -0.69 -1.78 -8.00
N ILE A 24 -1.76 -2.41 -7.51
CA ILE A 24 -2.14 -2.39 -6.09
C ILE A 24 -2.02 -3.81 -5.53
N ILE A 25 -1.35 -3.93 -4.39
CA ILE A 25 -1.34 -5.15 -3.58
C ILE A 25 -1.76 -4.75 -2.17
N SER A 26 -2.74 -5.45 -1.59
CA SER A 26 -3.24 -5.14 -0.25
C SER A 26 -3.57 -6.39 0.53
N GLY A 27 -3.56 -6.26 1.85
CA GLY A 27 -3.95 -7.33 2.74
C GLY A 27 -4.10 -6.85 4.17
N VAL A 28 -4.04 -7.82 5.07
CA VAL A 28 -4.18 -7.64 6.51
C VAL A 28 -2.99 -8.25 7.23
N TYR A 29 -2.75 -7.84 8.48
CA TYR A 29 -1.70 -8.41 9.32
C TYR A 29 -2.13 -8.48 10.78
N GLY A 30 -1.61 -9.48 11.49
CA GLY A 30 -1.83 -9.70 12.92
C GLY A 30 -3.22 -10.26 13.26
N ASN A 31 -3.45 -10.42 14.56
CA ASN A 31 -4.67 -10.98 15.13
C ASN A 31 -4.95 -10.24 16.45
N ILE A 32 -6.11 -9.60 16.56
CA ILE A 32 -6.58 -8.94 17.80
C ILE A 32 -7.84 -9.61 18.38
N GLY A 33 -8.12 -10.84 17.94
CA GLY A 33 -9.28 -11.62 18.32
C GLY A 33 -9.97 -12.24 17.11
N THR A 34 -11.09 -12.90 17.39
CA THR A 34 -11.87 -13.60 16.38
C THR A 34 -13.35 -13.29 16.50
N ILE A 35 -14.05 -13.25 15.38
CA ILE A 35 -15.51 -13.16 15.31
C ILE A 35 -16.10 -14.46 14.72
N ALA A 36 -17.43 -14.53 14.66
CA ALA A 36 -18.16 -15.66 14.09
C ALA A 36 -17.79 -17.01 14.74
N GLN A 37 -17.73 -17.04 16.08
CA GLN A 37 -17.37 -18.21 16.89
C GLN A 37 -15.97 -18.74 16.58
N GLY A 38 -14.98 -17.85 16.40
CA GLY A 38 -13.59 -18.24 16.20
C GLY A 38 -13.18 -18.47 14.74
N ARG A 39 -14.11 -18.35 13.78
CA ARG A 39 -13.87 -18.69 12.38
C ARG A 39 -13.18 -17.59 11.57
N ILE A 40 -13.29 -16.34 12.01
CA ILE A 40 -12.75 -15.17 11.29
C ILE A 40 -11.84 -14.41 12.22
N VAL A 41 -10.56 -14.32 11.87
CA VAL A 41 -9.58 -13.48 12.56
C VAL A 41 -9.86 -12.01 12.27
N VAL A 42 -9.91 -11.20 13.31
CA VAL A 42 -9.90 -9.74 13.19
C VAL A 42 -8.43 -9.31 13.11
N PRO A 43 -8.01 -8.67 12.02
CA PRO A 43 -6.61 -8.30 11.86
C PRO A 43 -6.25 -7.11 12.75
N HIS A 44 -4.99 -7.05 13.17
CA HIS A 44 -4.44 -5.92 13.91
C HIS A 44 -4.29 -4.67 13.03
N SER A 45 -3.95 -4.86 11.76
CA SER A 45 -3.78 -3.78 10.78
C SER A 45 -4.16 -4.21 9.37
N THR A 46 -4.54 -3.23 8.56
CA THR A 46 -4.63 -3.37 7.09
C THR A 46 -3.42 -2.70 6.46
N TRP A 47 -2.97 -3.20 5.32
CA TRP A 47 -1.85 -2.62 4.58
C TRP A 47 -2.15 -2.61 3.08
N LYS A 48 -1.55 -1.65 2.39
CA LYS A 48 -1.64 -1.53 0.92
C LYS A 48 -0.37 -0.90 0.37
N VAL A 49 0.14 -1.47 -0.71
CA VAL A 49 1.21 -0.91 -1.52
C VAL A 49 0.69 -0.64 -2.91
N ALA A 50 1.10 0.48 -3.50
CA ALA A 50 0.73 0.90 -4.84
C ALA A 50 1.98 1.35 -5.61
N LEU A 51 2.13 0.89 -6.85
CA LEU A 51 3.11 1.38 -7.81
C LEU A 51 2.38 2.18 -8.88
N VAL A 52 2.81 3.41 -9.13
CA VAL A 52 2.15 4.37 -10.02
C VAL A 52 3.01 4.61 -11.26
N LEU A 53 2.44 4.39 -12.44
CA LEU A 53 3.09 4.60 -13.73
C LEU A 53 2.22 5.47 -14.64
N PRO A 54 2.83 6.24 -15.56
CA PRO A 54 2.12 6.70 -16.73
C PRO A 54 1.58 5.51 -17.52
N ASN A 55 0.33 5.61 -17.99
CA ASN A 55 -0.29 4.60 -18.84
C ASN A 55 0.55 4.37 -20.12
N GLY A 56 0.70 3.12 -20.53
CA GLY A 56 1.46 2.75 -21.72
C GLY A 56 1.56 1.23 -21.90
N THR A 57 2.49 0.78 -22.73
CA THR A 57 2.78 -0.65 -22.95
C THR A 57 4.19 -1.01 -22.50
N ASN A 58 4.44 -2.29 -22.19
CA ASN A 58 5.71 -2.81 -21.67
C ASN A 58 6.08 -2.29 -20.27
N ASP A 59 5.23 -2.57 -19.28
CA ASP A 59 5.24 -1.89 -17.97
C ASP A 59 6.55 -2.04 -17.21
N LEU A 60 7.16 -3.23 -17.24
CA LEU A 60 8.46 -3.46 -16.60
C LEU A 60 9.58 -2.56 -17.16
N GLN A 61 9.50 -2.14 -18.43
CA GLN A 61 10.48 -1.23 -19.04
C GLN A 61 10.26 0.24 -18.64
N ARG A 62 9.03 0.60 -18.24
CA ARG A 62 8.70 1.97 -17.77
C ARG A 62 9.05 2.18 -16.30
N ILE A 63 9.26 1.11 -15.54
CA ILE A 63 9.66 1.21 -14.13
C ILE A 63 11.12 1.65 -14.05
N THR A 64 11.33 2.79 -13.40
CA THR A 64 12.66 3.37 -13.17
C THR A 64 12.91 3.54 -11.68
N LYS A 65 14.14 3.90 -11.31
CA LYS A 65 14.48 4.29 -9.94
C LYS A 65 13.70 5.51 -9.45
N GLY A 66 13.03 6.26 -10.34
CA GLY A 66 12.18 7.40 -10.02
C GLY A 66 10.69 7.05 -9.92
N THR A 67 10.28 5.83 -10.28
CA THR A 67 8.89 5.41 -10.23
C THR A 67 8.33 5.54 -8.82
N ARG A 68 7.13 6.10 -8.73
CA ARG A 68 6.48 6.37 -7.45
C ARG A 68 5.84 5.09 -6.91
N THR A 69 6.16 4.80 -5.66
CA THR A 69 5.55 3.76 -4.85
C THR A 69 4.95 4.39 -3.60
N ILE A 70 3.83 3.86 -3.12
CA ILE A 70 3.13 4.34 -1.94
C ILE A 70 2.81 3.13 -1.07
N GLY A 71 3.27 3.12 0.18
CA GLY A 71 2.87 2.13 1.18
C GLY A 71 2.06 2.78 2.29
N ILE A 72 1.03 2.08 2.79
CA ILE A 72 0.31 2.44 4.02
C ILE A 72 0.14 1.22 4.93
N ILE A 73 0.19 1.46 6.24
CA ILE A 73 -0.20 0.49 7.28
C ILE A 73 -1.18 1.20 8.21
N VAL A 74 -2.44 0.78 8.21
CA VAL A 74 -3.51 1.39 9.00
C VAL A 74 -3.86 0.45 10.17
N PRO A 75 -3.77 0.90 11.43
CA PRO A 75 -4.26 0.14 12.58
C PRO A 75 -5.74 -0.20 12.43
N ASN A 76 -6.16 -1.36 12.93
CA ASN A 76 -7.55 -1.82 12.92
C ASN A 76 -8.08 -2.05 14.35
N PHE A 77 -7.63 -1.22 15.29
CA PHE A 77 -8.09 -1.22 16.69
C PHE A 77 -8.27 0.22 17.20
N PRO A 78 -9.15 0.45 18.18
CA PRO A 78 -9.35 1.77 18.78
C PRO A 78 -8.11 2.28 19.54
N PRO A 79 -7.88 3.61 19.61
CA PRO A 79 -8.68 4.65 18.97
C PRO A 79 -8.33 4.83 17.48
N LEU A 80 -9.34 4.73 16.61
CA LEU A 80 -9.20 5.08 15.20
C LEU A 80 -9.57 6.55 15.01
N ASN A 81 -8.62 7.38 14.59
CA ASN A 81 -8.93 8.74 14.20
C ASN A 81 -9.59 8.72 12.81
N ILE A 82 -10.92 8.80 12.77
CA ILE A 82 -11.69 8.79 11.52
C ILE A 82 -11.39 10.00 10.61
N ASN A 83 -10.89 11.09 11.19
CA ASN A 83 -10.50 12.31 10.48
C ASN A 83 -9.02 12.31 10.08
N ALA A 84 -8.26 11.27 10.46
CA ALA A 84 -6.87 11.12 10.02
C ALA A 84 -6.83 10.86 8.52
N THR A 85 -6.05 11.67 7.80
CA THR A 85 -5.78 11.43 6.38
C THR A 85 -4.91 10.19 6.22
N TRP A 86 -5.07 9.46 5.11
CA TRP A 86 -4.24 8.27 4.84
C TRP A 86 -2.74 8.56 4.87
N ARG A 87 -2.37 9.81 4.57
CA ARG A 87 -0.99 10.31 4.54
C ARG A 87 -0.26 10.16 5.88
N GLN A 88 -0.98 10.12 7.00
CA GLN A 88 -0.40 9.91 8.33
C GLN A 88 0.11 8.48 8.52
N TYR A 89 -0.48 7.52 7.79
CA TYR A 89 -0.15 6.09 7.87
C TYR A 89 0.85 5.65 6.80
N ARG A 90 1.47 6.60 6.10
CA ARG A 90 2.45 6.30 5.06
C ARG A 90 3.67 5.62 5.62
N VAL A 91 4.12 4.62 4.88
CA VAL A 91 5.36 3.90 5.10
C VAL A 91 6.04 3.66 3.74
N SER A 92 7.29 3.24 3.77
CA SER A 92 7.97 2.65 2.62
C SER A 92 7.39 1.26 2.29
N VAL A 93 7.62 0.77 1.07
CA VAL A 93 7.23 -0.60 0.72
C VAL A 93 8.05 -1.60 1.54
N ASN A 94 9.34 -1.32 1.79
CA ASN A 94 10.19 -2.12 2.66
C ASN A 94 9.59 -2.31 4.07
N GLU A 95 8.95 -1.30 4.64
CA GLU A 95 8.28 -1.43 5.94
C GLU A 95 7.08 -2.39 5.88
N VAL A 96 6.37 -2.45 4.76
CA VAL A 96 5.29 -3.43 4.54
C VAL A 96 5.86 -4.84 4.31
N GLU A 97 6.99 -4.96 3.59
CA GLU A 97 7.69 -6.24 3.44
C GLU A 97 8.19 -6.77 4.78
N ASN A 98 8.81 -5.91 5.60
CA ASN A 98 9.24 -6.27 6.96
C ASN A 98 8.06 -6.70 7.84
N LEU A 99 6.89 -6.10 7.66
CA LEU A 99 5.67 -6.50 8.38
C LEU A 99 5.17 -7.87 7.93
N THR A 100 5.17 -8.13 6.62
CA THR A 100 4.43 -9.26 6.01
C THR A 100 5.29 -10.48 5.69
N GLY A 101 6.62 -10.30 5.56
CA GLY A 101 7.54 -11.30 5.03
C GLY A 101 7.47 -11.47 3.51
N TYR A 102 6.72 -10.62 2.79
CA TYR A 102 6.61 -10.68 1.34
C TYR A 102 7.72 -9.90 0.64
N ASN A 103 7.92 -10.21 -0.65
CA ASN A 103 8.77 -9.48 -1.58
C ASN A 103 7.87 -8.92 -2.70
N PHE A 104 7.48 -7.66 -2.59
CA PHE A 104 6.61 -7.00 -3.55
C PHE A 104 7.37 -6.63 -4.82
N PHE A 105 6.65 -6.35 -5.91
CA PHE A 105 7.26 -5.93 -7.19
C PHE A 105 8.46 -6.78 -7.65
N SER A 106 8.48 -8.07 -7.30
CA SER A 106 9.64 -8.97 -7.47
C SER A 106 10.07 -9.20 -8.92
N ASN A 107 9.22 -8.84 -9.88
CA ASN A 107 9.54 -8.87 -11.32
C ASN A 107 10.34 -7.64 -11.79
N VAL A 108 10.49 -6.62 -10.95
CA VAL A 108 11.31 -5.44 -11.22
C VAL A 108 12.80 -5.78 -10.99
N PRO A 109 13.73 -5.34 -11.86
CA PRO A 109 15.16 -5.55 -11.65
C PRO A 109 15.62 -5.10 -10.26
N LYS A 110 16.41 -5.93 -9.58
CA LYS A 110 16.71 -5.81 -8.14
C LYS A 110 17.17 -4.41 -7.70
N ILE A 111 18.09 -3.79 -8.44
CA ILE A 111 18.60 -2.45 -8.13
C ILE A 111 17.48 -1.40 -8.23
N THR A 112 16.58 -1.51 -9.20
CA THR A 112 15.43 -0.60 -9.34
C THR A 112 14.41 -0.84 -8.24
N GLN A 113 14.13 -2.12 -7.96
CA GLN A 113 13.24 -2.57 -6.90
C GLN A 113 13.64 -1.96 -5.54
N GLU A 114 14.90 -2.17 -5.11
CA GLU A 114 15.41 -1.64 -3.84
C GLU A 114 15.34 -0.11 -3.74
N MET A 115 15.49 0.59 -4.88
CA MET A 115 15.42 2.05 -4.92
C MET A 115 14.00 2.58 -4.75
N ILE A 116 13.00 1.92 -5.36
CA ILE A 116 11.60 2.32 -5.25
C ILE A 116 11.00 1.86 -3.92
N GLU A 117 11.42 0.72 -3.37
CA GLU A 117 10.78 0.18 -2.16
C GLU A 117 11.23 0.84 -0.86
N ARG A 118 12.48 1.32 -0.80
CA ARG A 118 13.02 1.99 0.40
C ARG A 118 12.50 3.40 0.63
N ARG A 119 11.87 4.01 -0.38
CA ARG A 119 11.42 5.40 -0.32
C ARG A 119 10.03 5.47 0.30
N LYS A 120 9.89 6.29 1.32
CA LYS A 120 8.57 6.72 1.81
C LYS A 120 8.05 7.85 0.91
N ASP A 121 6.84 7.67 0.38
CA ASP A 121 6.14 8.69 -0.41
C ASP A 121 6.01 10.01 0.36
N ARG A 122 6.11 11.15 -0.35
CA ARG A 122 6.12 12.49 0.25
C ARG A 122 5.04 13.44 -0.29
N LEU A 123 4.16 12.98 -1.19
CA LEU A 123 3.14 13.80 -1.88
C LEU A 123 1.73 13.75 -1.22
#